data_AF-A0A7S4JEG4-F1
#
_entry.id   AF-A0A7S4JEG4-F1
#
_cell.length_a   1.000
_cell.length_b   1.000
_cell.length_c   1.000
_cell.angle_alpha   90.00
_cell.angle_beta   90.00
_cell.angle_gamma   90.00
#
_symmetry.space_group_name_H-M   'P 1'
#
loop_
_entity.id
_entity.type
_entity.pdbx_description
1 polymer ?
#
loop_
_entity_poly.entity_id
_entity_poly.type
_entity_poly.pdbx_seq_one_letter_code
_entity_poly.pdbx_strand_id
1 'polypeptide(L)'
;MSGTLRSRKHGGASSSHALSGGSPSSRSRRSPHDPSGKDKEYYRQKWALVVIFASLLGVGLFEARRKSAKTQFIGGGEAEPPVRVKLQQGDDAAKRPPAEGGRGGQQQRRDFEDEGKEKKAASEVYDRAAAAEALSFALPSDIAQEADHLGTRLHIVFSTDCSTFQHWQSYLMFYSALRVVQPGRITRIASGCSGEEGKAELDWHNRHIRDNMSPRFGLHLTPHFSTVTDADGKKVGDYKFFNKPFGLKHWLENGEGMGVNPDTGKLRDEDLVVILIDPDMTLLRPITSDFSDKRETLVGREGLWKSQVQHGTPFGQTYGLGTQWREFDLTAIAGANSPALRVSKDDGRDFYPVGPPYLGTARDMHAIATKWSEFAPRVHAQYPHLLAEMYAYCIAAAHLKLPHQKINSLMVSNSGTGGEGWSFVEKIPPSEVCAFMVDGPDHSKYALPSVMHLCQRYIVGPWLFAKRKMPHDFFTCEHQLLEVPPPDLAKRFKYKIKPAEQVKVDISEKVAHEDAFMMCGTIGYLNEAGTYFKRKGCSGNANYEKTLNLGALFKKK
;
A
#
# COMPACT_ATOMS: atom_id res chain seq x y z
N MET A 1 60.04 -14.80 -37.30
CA MET A 1 60.31 -13.38 -37.65
C MET A 1 59.64 -12.52 -36.59
N SER A 2 60.29 -12.18 -35.47
CA SER A 2 61.13 -10.96 -35.26
C SER A 2 60.46 -9.69 -35.80
N GLY A 3 60.27 -8.58 -35.08
CA GLY A 3 60.93 -8.13 -33.87
C GLY A 3 60.31 -6.86 -33.26
N THR A 4 60.70 -6.72 -31.99
CA THR A 4 60.91 -5.60 -31.06
C THR A 4 60.96 -4.11 -31.47
N LEU A 5 60.78 -3.26 -30.43
CA LEU A 5 61.30 -1.89 -30.17
C LEU A 5 60.52 -0.73 -30.84
N ARG A 6 60.29 0.46 -30.23
CA ARG A 6 61.06 1.22 -29.23
C ARG A 6 60.25 2.33 -28.52
N SER A 7 60.72 2.71 -27.32
CA SER A 7 60.37 3.89 -26.51
C SER A 7 60.93 5.21 -27.08
N ARG A 8 60.30 6.36 -26.75
CA ARG A 8 61.03 7.62 -26.45
C ARG A 8 60.25 8.58 -25.53
N LYS A 9 60.93 8.96 -24.45
CA LYS A 9 60.69 10.11 -23.55
C LYS A 9 61.30 11.39 -24.13
N HIS A 10 60.70 12.54 -23.83
CA HIS A 10 61.30 13.85 -23.51
C HIS A 10 60.20 14.64 -22.76
N GLY A 11 60.39 15.42 -21.69
CA GLY A 11 61.58 15.90 -21.01
C GLY A 11 61.54 17.43 -20.87
N GLY A 12 61.24 17.93 -19.66
CA GLY A 12 61.59 19.27 -19.14
C GLY A 12 60.63 20.44 -19.47
N ALA A 13 60.54 21.52 -18.68
CA ALA A 13 61.03 21.87 -17.34
C ALA A 13 60.53 23.29 -16.99
N SER A 14 60.30 23.54 -15.69
CA SER A 14 60.38 24.79 -14.88
C SER A 14 59.67 26.09 -15.37
N SER A 15 59.28 27.09 -14.58
CA SER A 15 59.69 27.65 -13.27
C SER A 15 58.57 28.63 -12.81
N SER A 16 58.02 28.62 -11.58
CA SER A 16 58.46 29.21 -10.29
C SER A 16 58.57 30.75 -10.19
N HIS A 17 57.70 31.38 -9.38
CA HIS A 17 57.95 32.36 -8.29
C HIS A 17 56.57 32.83 -7.71
N ALA A 18 56.21 32.69 -6.43
CA ALA A 18 56.67 33.37 -5.19
C ALA A 18 56.36 34.89 -5.21
N LEU A 19 55.83 35.60 -4.21
CA LEU A 19 55.56 35.38 -2.78
C LEU A 19 54.76 36.60 -2.19
N SER A 20 54.33 36.46 -0.93
CA SER A 20 53.88 37.48 0.05
C SER A 20 52.41 37.95 -0.05
N GLY A 21 51.65 38.13 1.03
CA GLY A 21 51.90 38.10 2.47
C GLY A 21 50.88 39.05 3.13
N GLY A 22 50.11 38.59 4.13
CA GLY A 22 49.18 39.48 4.86
C GLY A 22 48.09 38.76 5.65
N SER A 23 48.33 38.57 6.95
CA SER A 23 47.33 38.45 8.03
C SER A 23 47.60 39.63 9.00
N PRO A 24 46.74 39.99 9.98
CA PRO A 24 45.62 39.22 10.56
C PRO A 24 44.35 40.04 10.91
N SER A 25 43.19 39.38 11.11
CA SER A 25 42.24 39.82 12.15
C SER A 25 41.34 38.67 12.62
N SER A 26 41.28 38.54 13.93
CA SER A 26 40.58 37.55 14.74
C SER A 26 39.07 37.79 14.78
N ARG A 27 38.27 36.73 14.61
CA ARG A 27 36.91 36.64 15.18
C ARG A 27 36.67 35.26 15.79
N SER A 28 36.16 35.31 17.00
CA SER A 28 36.04 34.26 18.00
C SER A 28 35.14 33.09 17.58
N ARG A 29 35.63 31.87 17.86
CA ARG A 29 34.83 30.64 17.92
C ARG A 29 33.72 30.77 18.98
N ARG A 30 32.47 30.51 18.60
CA ARG A 30 31.42 30.12 19.55
C ARG A 30 31.36 28.59 19.61
N SER A 31 31.48 28.07 20.82
CA SER A 31 31.32 26.66 21.17
C SER A 31 29.85 26.24 21.05
N PRO A 32 29.52 24.97 20.73
CA PRO A 32 28.16 24.47 20.86
C PRO A 32 27.82 24.27 22.34
N HIS A 33 26.61 24.67 22.71
CA HIS A 33 26.02 24.50 24.04
C HIS A 33 25.97 23.03 24.47
N ASP A 34 26.49 22.78 25.66
CA ASP A 34 26.28 21.59 26.49
C ASP A 34 24.94 21.75 27.24
N PRO A 35 23.96 20.83 27.11
CA PRO A 35 22.73 20.89 27.89
C PRO A 35 22.98 20.41 29.33
N SER A 36 22.73 21.33 30.26
CA SER A 36 22.86 21.20 31.71
C SER A 36 22.28 19.91 32.31
N GLY A 37 22.97 19.37 33.32
CA GLY A 37 22.66 18.14 34.04
C GLY A 37 21.38 18.11 34.90
N LYS A 38 20.31 18.84 34.55
CA LYS A 38 19.00 18.76 35.23
C LYS A 38 18.02 17.77 34.58
N ASP A 39 18.27 17.33 33.34
CA ASP A 39 17.40 16.37 32.63
C ASP A 39 17.70 14.88 32.93
N LYS A 40 18.84 14.58 33.55
CA LYS A 40 19.21 13.19 33.94
C LYS A 40 18.55 12.73 35.24
N GLU A 41 18.06 13.64 36.07
CA GLU A 41 17.45 13.32 37.36
C GLU A 41 15.94 13.07 37.24
N TYR A 42 15.27 13.73 36.29
CA TYR A 42 13.84 13.54 35.98
C TYR A 42 13.53 12.12 35.45
N TYR A 43 14.44 11.52 34.68
CA TYR A 43 14.26 10.15 34.15
C TYR A 43 14.66 9.04 35.13
N ARG A 44 15.51 9.32 36.13
CA ARG A 44 15.85 8.33 37.18
C ARG A 44 14.74 8.15 38.21
N GLN A 45 13.99 9.20 38.53
CA GLN A 45 12.89 9.12 39.51
C GLN A 45 11.65 8.38 38.98
N LYS A 46 11.37 8.40 37.67
CA LYS A 46 10.25 7.63 37.09
C LYS A 46 10.51 6.13 36.97
N TRP A 47 11.78 5.70 36.85
CA TRP A 47 12.11 4.26 36.81
C TRP A 47 12.09 3.60 38.19
N ALA A 48 12.41 4.33 39.26
CA ALA A 48 12.36 3.80 40.63
C ALA A 48 10.91 3.53 41.10
N LEU A 49 9.92 4.30 40.65
CA LEU A 49 8.51 4.12 41.00
C LEU A 49 7.83 2.95 40.28
N VAL A 50 8.29 2.57 39.08
CA VAL A 50 7.76 1.44 38.31
C VAL A 50 8.27 0.10 38.85
N VAL A 51 9.50 0.05 39.36
CA VAL A 51 10.09 -1.18 39.94
C VAL A 51 9.54 -1.50 41.34
N ILE A 52 9.13 -0.48 42.11
CA ILE A 52 8.53 -0.65 43.43
C ILE A 52 7.06 -1.12 43.33
N PHE A 53 6.31 -0.72 42.31
CA PHE A 53 4.92 -1.18 42.10
C PHE A 53 4.81 -2.62 41.57
N ALA A 54 5.80 -3.12 40.83
CA ALA A 54 5.84 -4.50 40.35
C ALA A 54 6.25 -5.52 41.44
N SER A 55 6.82 -5.05 42.56
CA SER A 55 7.33 -5.92 43.64
C SER A 55 6.32 -6.15 44.77
N LEU A 56 5.18 -5.47 44.77
CA LEU A 56 4.14 -5.55 45.82
C LEU A 56 2.89 -6.35 45.44
N LEU A 57 2.84 -6.95 44.24
CA LEU A 57 1.73 -7.80 43.78
C LEU A 57 2.12 -9.27 43.57
N GLY A 58 3.30 -9.69 44.04
CA GLY A 58 3.88 -10.99 43.73
C GLY A 58 4.29 -11.83 44.95
N VAL A 59 3.41 -12.03 45.94
CA VAL A 59 3.57 -13.10 46.94
C VAL A 59 2.20 -13.66 47.32
N GLY A 60 1.96 -14.94 46.98
CA GLY A 60 0.92 -15.76 47.60
C GLY A 60 -0.05 -16.45 46.65
N LEU A 61 0.35 -17.55 46.03
CA LEU A 61 -0.13 -18.90 46.41
C LEU A 61 0.37 -19.92 45.37
N PHE A 62 1.19 -20.84 45.85
CA PHE A 62 1.51 -22.11 45.20
C PHE A 62 0.44 -23.14 45.60
N GLU A 63 0.22 -24.10 44.70
CA GLU A 63 -0.36 -25.44 44.88
C GLU A 63 -1.85 -25.75 44.60
N ALA A 64 -1.99 -26.79 43.75
CA ALA A 64 -3.08 -27.76 43.59
C ALA A 64 -4.17 -27.52 42.51
N ARG A 65 -3.93 -27.98 41.27
CA ARG A 65 -4.47 -29.27 40.75
C ARG A 65 -4.27 -29.43 39.23
N ARG A 66 -3.58 -30.52 38.86
CA ARG A 66 -3.64 -31.19 37.56
C ARG A 66 -5.06 -31.72 37.29
N LYS A 67 -5.69 -31.32 36.17
CA LYS A 67 -6.30 -32.21 35.15
C LYS A 67 -7.21 -31.42 34.18
N SER A 68 -7.11 -31.82 32.90
CA SER A 68 -8.04 -31.58 31.79
C SER A 68 -7.87 -30.30 30.98
N ALA A 69 -7.07 -30.39 29.91
CA ALA A 69 -7.08 -29.42 28.81
C ALA A 69 -8.01 -29.94 27.70
N LYS A 70 -9.18 -29.33 27.57
CA LYS A 70 -9.97 -29.30 26.33
C LYS A 70 -9.85 -27.89 25.77
N THR A 71 -9.24 -27.78 24.60
CA THR A 71 -9.03 -26.54 23.87
C THR A 71 -10.35 -26.01 23.33
N GLN A 72 -10.75 -24.81 23.75
CA GLN A 72 -11.72 -23.97 23.04
C GLN A 72 -11.22 -22.53 23.04
N PHE A 73 -10.86 -22.06 21.84
CA PHE A 73 -10.73 -20.66 21.47
C PHE A 73 -12.08 -19.96 21.61
N ILE A 74 -12.19 -18.84 22.34
CA ILE A 74 -12.88 -17.57 21.97
C ILE A 74 -12.41 -16.46 22.94
N GLY A 75 -12.00 -15.31 22.38
CA GLY A 75 -12.37 -13.95 22.81
C GLY A 75 -11.92 -13.41 24.18
N GLY A 76 -11.11 -12.35 24.15
CA GLY A 76 -11.07 -11.36 25.22
C GLY A 76 -12.31 -10.47 25.13
N GLY A 77 -13.25 -10.65 26.05
CA GLY A 77 -14.37 -9.74 26.30
C GLY A 77 -14.10 -8.87 27.52
N GLU A 78 -14.78 -7.72 27.58
CA GLU A 78 -15.20 -7.11 28.83
C GLU A 78 -16.68 -7.45 29.04
N ALA A 79 -17.03 -7.86 30.25
CA ALA A 79 -18.33 -8.39 30.65
C ALA A 79 -18.99 -7.44 31.66
N GLU A 80 -20.33 -7.29 31.60
CA GLU A 80 -21.23 -7.24 32.78
C GLU A 80 -22.75 -7.27 32.41
N PRO A 81 -23.70 -7.47 33.36
CA PRO A 81 -24.68 -8.58 33.38
C PRO A 81 -26.12 -8.22 32.96
N PRO A 82 -27.10 -9.17 32.92
CA PRO A 82 -28.34 -9.01 32.17
C PRO A 82 -29.44 -8.31 32.97
N VAL A 83 -30.15 -7.38 32.34
CA VAL A 83 -31.39 -6.77 32.85
C VAL A 83 -32.57 -7.15 31.96
N ARG A 84 -33.64 -7.60 32.62
CA ARG A 84 -34.93 -8.06 32.08
C ARG A 84 -35.61 -7.01 31.19
N VAL A 85 -36.08 -7.46 30.03
CA VAL A 85 -37.00 -6.73 29.15
C VAL A 85 -38.45 -6.86 29.65
N LYS A 86 -39.16 -5.74 29.78
CA LYS A 86 -40.63 -5.69 29.77
C LYS A 86 -41.09 -5.15 28.42
N LEU A 87 -41.96 -5.92 27.78
CA LEU A 87 -42.75 -5.57 26.61
C LEU A 87 -43.72 -4.42 26.94
N GLN A 88 -43.89 -3.48 26.01
CA GLN A 88 -45.16 -2.78 25.81
C GLN A 88 -45.32 -2.37 24.35
N GLN A 89 -46.43 -2.85 23.77
CA GLN A 89 -47.01 -2.50 22.48
C GLN A 89 -47.61 -1.08 22.54
N GLY A 90 -47.69 -0.42 21.38
CA GLY A 90 -48.44 0.82 21.20
C GLY A 90 -48.73 1.03 19.72
N ASP A 91 -50.00 0.84 19.35
CA ASP A 91 -50.57 0.90 18.01
C ASP A 91 -50.76 2.32 17.46
N ASP A 92 -50.79 2.35 16.12
CA ASP A 92 -51.48 3.23 15.17
C ASP A 92 -52.32 4.42 15.66
N ALA A 93 -52.18 5.56 14.95
CA ALA A 93 -53.33 6.24 14.33
C ALA A 93 -52.88 7.32 13.34
N ALA A 94 -53.29 7.13 12.08
CA ALA A 94 -53.29 8.13 11.02
C ALA A 94 -54.31 9.25 11.28
N LYS A 95 -54.02 10.46 10.77
CA LYS A 95 -55.04 11.49 10.44
C LYS A 95 -54.48 12.49 9.42
N ARG A 96 -55.06 12.50 8.20
CA ARG A 96 -55.09 13.65 7.26
C ARG A 96 -56.15 14.65 7.75
N PRO A 97 -56.06 15.95 7.38
CA PRO A 97 -56.94 16.48 6.31
C PRO A 97 -56.30 17.69 5.55
N PRO A 98 -57.05 18.56 4.85
CA PRO A 98 -57.48 18.42 3.47
C PRO A 98 -56.94 19.52 2.53
N ALA A 99 -57.30 19.41 1.25
CA ALA A 99 -56.94 20.29 0.14
C ALA A 99 -57.80 21.56 0.05
N GLU A 100 -57.19 22.65 -0.42
CA GLU A 100 -57.70 23.83 -1.14
C GLU A 100 -56.45 24.68 -1.47
N GLY A 101 -56.25 25.44 -2.53
CA GLY A 101 -57.01 25.95 -3.66
C GLY A 101 -56.04 26.89 -4.43
N GLY A 102 -56.18 27.00 -5.75
CA GLY A 102 -55.11 27.47 -6.65
C GLY A 102 -54.72 28.96 -6.60
N ARG A 103 -53.50 29.22 -7.12
CA ARG A 103 -53.06 30.46 -7.79
C ARG A 103 -51.85 30.13 -8.69
N GLY A 104 -52.13 29.83 -9.96
CA GLY A 104 -51.13 29.73 -11.02
C GLY A 104 -50.82 31.09 -11.63
N GLY A 105 -49.60 31.25 -12.16
CA GLY A 105 -49.31 32.31 -13.13
C GLY A 105 -47.86 32.78 -13.25
N GLN A 106 -47.05 32.73 -12.19
CA GLN A 106 -45.68 33.28 -12.21
C GLN A 106 -44.57 32.34 -11.71
N GLN A 107 -44.92 31.20 -11.11
CA GLN A 107 -43.96 30.17 -10.69
C GLN A 107 -43.47 29.34 -11.90
N GLN A 108 -44.38 28.99 -12.81
CA GLN A 108 -44.09 28.13 -13.96
C GLN A 108 -43.02 28.66 -14.93
N ARG A 109 -42.78 29.97 -15.02
CA ARG A 109 -41.70 30.51 -15.90
C ARG A 109 -40.31 30.40 -15.27
N ARG A 110 -40.20 30.39 -13.94
CA ARG A 110 -38.91 30.15 -13.24
C ARG A 110 -38.59 28.66 -13.18
N ASP A 111 -39.61 27.82 -13.01
CA ASP A 111 -39.44 26.36 -12.99
C ASP A 111 -38.97 25.83 -14.36
N PHE A 112 -39.39 26.44 -15.47
CA PHE A 112 -38.91 26.08 -16.82
C PHE A 112 -37.47 26.54 -17.11
N GLU A 113 -36.99 27.65 -16.52
CA GLU A 113 -35.61 28.11 -16.67
C GLU A 113 -34.63 27.32 -15.80
N ASP A 114 -35.06 26.88 -14.60
CA ASP A 114 -34.26 26.00 -13.73
C ASP A 114 -34.23 24.56 -14.26
N GLU A 115 -35.34 24.02 -14.78
CA GLU A 115 -35.32 22.73 -15.48
C GLU A 115 -34.41 22.78 -16.73
N GLY A 116 -34.36 23.91 -17.44
CA GLY A 116 -33.48 24.10 -18.58
C GLY A 116 -31.99 24.13 -18.22
N LYS A 117 -31.65 24.66 -17.04
CA LYS A 117 -30.28 24.66 -16.49
C LYS A 117 -29.88 23.31 -15.90
N GLU A 118 -30.79 22.62 -15.21
CA GLU A 118 -30.56 21.24 -14.73
C GLU A 118 -30.44 20.26 -15.90
N LYS A 119 -31.27 20.39 -16.95
CA LYS A 119 -31.15 19.56 -18.16
C LYS A 119 -29.88 19.86 -18.95
N LYS A 120 -29.41 21.12 -18.97
CA LYS A 120 -28.14 21.49 -19.60
C LYS A 120 -26.92 21.03 -18.79
N ALA A 121 -26.97 21.12 -17.46
CA ALA A 121 -25.94 20.56 -16.58
C ALA A 121 -25.91 19.03 -16.63
N ALA A 122 -27.07 18.37 -16.67
CA ALA A 122 -27.17 16.93 -16.85
C ALA A 122 -26.68 16.49 -18.24
N SER A 123 -26.96 17.28 -19.29
CA SER A 123 -26.43 17.07 -20.66
C SER A 123 -24.92 17.27 -20.73
N GLU A 124 -24.36 18.29 -20.07
CA GLU A 124 -22.91 18.54 -20.01
C GLU A 124 -22.18 17.48 -19.16
N VAL A 125 -22.83 16.90 -18.14
CA VAL A 125 -22.34 15.72 -17.39
C VAL A 125 -22.43 14.44 -18.23
N TYR A 126 -23.49 14.28 -19.03
CA TYR A 126 -23.63 13.16 -19.98
C TYR A 126 -22.60 13.24 -21.11
N ASP A 127 -22.31 14.45 -21.62
CA ASP A 127 -21.28 14.70 -22.63
C ASP A 127 -19.86 14.50 -22.08
N ARG A 128 -19.63 14.70 -20.77
CA ARG A 128 -18.35 14.34 -20.13
C ARG A 128 -18.19 12.85 -19.90
N ALA A 129 -19.27 12.13 -19.60
CA ALA A 129 -19.27 10.67 -19.58
C ALA A 129 -19.02 10.09 -20.99
N ALA A 130 -19.54 10.74 -22.03
CA ALA A 130 -19.26 10.42 -23.43
C ALA A 130 -17.85 10.87 -23.89
N ALA A 131 -17.27 11.93 -23.31
CA ALA A 131 -15.87 12.29 -23.53
C ALA A 131 -14.89 11.31 -22.85
N ALA A 132 -15.25 10.77 -21.69
CA ALA A 132 -14.57 9.63 -21.08
C ALA A 132 -14.74 8.35 -21.93
N GLU A 133 -15.87 8.20 -22.62
CA GLU A 133 -16.14 7.15 -23.61
C GLU A 133 -15.23 7.29 -24.85
N ALA A 134 -15.01 8.51 -25.35
CA ALA A 134 -14.11 8.80 -26.47
C ALA A 134 -12.61 8.62 -26.12
N LEU A 135 -12.23 8.76 -24.85
CA LEU A 135 -10.89 8.41 -24.37
C LEU A 135 -10.70 6.88 -24.21
N SER A 136 -11.78 6.10 -24.26
CA SER A 136 -11.78 4.67 -23.92
C SER A 136 -11.78 3.69 -25.10
N PHE A 137 -11.61 4.15 -26.36
CA PHE A 137 -11.70 3.24 -27.53
C PHE A 137 -10.57 3.32 -28.57
N ALA A 138 -9.46 3.96 -28.23
CA ALA A 138 -8.19 3.67 -28.87
C ALA A 138 -7.21 3.24 -27.78
N LEU A 139 -7.37 2.02 -27.24
CA LEU A 139 -6.22 1.32 -26.68
C LEU A 139 -5.16 1.36 -27.77
N PRO A 140 -4.04 2.10 -27.63
CA PRO A 140 -2.90 1.91 -28.52
C PRO A 140 -2.63 0.42 -28.45
N SER A 141 -2.65 -0.27 -29.59
CA SER A 141 -2.59 -1.74 -29.70
C SER A 141 -1.90 -2.34 -28.47
N ASP A 142 -2.57 -3.18 -27.68
CA ASP A 142 -2.10 -3.75 -26.39
C ASP A 142 -0.65 -4.30 -26.41
N ILE A 143 -0.09 -4.46 -27.61
CA ILE A 143 1.28 -4.81 -27.98
C ILE A 143 2.31 -3.68 -27.73
N ALA A 144 1.91 -2.41 -27.58
CA ALA A 144 2.81 -1.25 -27.65
C ALA A 144 3.40 -0.75 -26.31
N GLN A 145 3.06 -1.34 -25.17
CA GLN A 145 3.55 -0.88 -23.85
C GLN A 145 4.08 -2.01 -22.96
N GLU A 146 4.93 -2.88 -23.50
CA GLU A 146 5.72 -3.81 -22.66
C GLU A 146 6.76 -3.09 -21.79
N ALA A 147 7.15 -1.89 -22.20
CA ALA A 147 8.19 -1.09 -21.59
C ALA A 147 7.71 0.32 -21.22
N ASP A 148 8.42 0.94 -20.30
CA ASP A 148 8.22 2.35 -19.98
C ASP A 148 8.81 3.30 -21.05
N HIS A 149 8.75 4.60 -20.78
CA HIS A 149 9.24 5.64 -21.70
C HIS A 149 10.74 5.55 -22.01
N LEU A 150 11.53 4.79 -21.25
CA LEU A 150 12.96 4.54 -21.51
C LEU A 150 13.20 3.22 -22.25
N GLY A 151 12.16 2.46 -22.59
CA GLY A 151 12.29 1.13 -23.16
C GLY A 151 12.60 0.04 -22.13
N THR A 152 12.48 0.33 -20.83
CA THR A 152 12.67 -0.67 -19.77
C THR A 152 11.42 -1.52 -19.61
N ARG A 153 11.56 -2.84 -19.79
CA ARG A 153 10.45 -3.79 -19.61
C ARG A 153 10.11 -3.92 -18.13
N LEU A 154 8.82 -3.89 -17.82
CA LEU A 154 8.31 -3.93 -16.45
C LEU A 154 7.38 -5.13 -16.23
N HIS A 155 7.35 -5.64 -14.99
CA HIS A 155 6.35 -6.62 -14.57
C HIS A 155 5.90 -6.34 -13.13
N ILE A 156 4.64 -5.93 -12.96
CA ILE A 156 4.04 -5.78 -11.63
C ILE A 156 3.52 -7.12 -11.15
N VAL A 157 3.87 -7.50 -9.92
CA VAL A 157 3.34 -8.69 -9.27
C VAL A 157 2.80 -8.35 -7.89
N PHE A 158 1.78 -9.08 -7.47
CA PHE A 158 1.20 -8.94 -6.14
C PHE A 158 0.73 -10.30 -5.63
N SER A 159 0.93 -10.56 -4.34
CA SER A 159 0.65 -11.85 -3.72
C SER A 159 -0.67 -11.84 -2.96
N THR A 160 -1.47 -12.88 -3.18
CA THR A 160 -2.73 -13.12 -2.48
C THR A 160 -2.81 -14.56 -1.99
N ASP A 161 -3.75 -14.82 -1.09
CA ASP A 161 -4.32 -16.17 -0.94
C ASP A 161 -5.46 -16.38 -1.95
N CYS A 162 -6.11 -17.54 -1.88
CA CYS A 162 -7.25 -17.89 -2.73
C CYS A 162 -8.60 -17.60 -2.08
N SER A 163 -8.64 -16.83 -0.99
CA SER A 163 -9.90 -16.46 -0.36
C SER A 163 -10.65 -15.42 -1.20
N THR A 164 -11.98 -15.48 -1.13
CA THR A 164 -12.87 -14.50 -1.79
C THR A 164 -12.65 -13.07 -1.32
N PHE A 165 -12.04 -12.88 -0.14
CA PHE A 165 -11.62 -11.56 0.33
C PHE A 165 -10.62 -10.87 -0.62
N GLN A 166 -9.83 -11.63 -1.39
CA GLN A 166 -8.81 -11.09 -2.30
C GLN A 166 -9.37 -10.72 -3.67
N HIS A 167 -10.61 -11.12 -4.01
CA HIS A 167 -11.21 -10.86 -5.32
C HIS A 167 -11.37 -9.37 -5.59
N TRP A 168 -11.96 -8.65 -4.64
CA TRP A 168 -12.21 -7.21 -4.83
C TRP A 168 -10.90 -6.40 -4.89
N GLN A 169 -9.91 -6.79 -4.09
CA GLN A 169 -8.57 -6.20 -4.10
C GLN A 169 -7.88 -6.43 -5.45
N SER A 170 -7.91 -7.67 -5.92
CA SER A 170 -7.29 -8.05 -7.21
C SER A 170 -7.96 -7.34 -8.38
N TYR A 171 -9.29 -7.30 -8.41
CA TYR A 171 -10.04 -6.61 -9.45
C TYR A 171 -9.73 -5.11 -9.48
N LEU A 172 -9.76 -4.46 -8.32
CA LEU A 172 -9.43 -3.05 -8.18
C LEU A 172 -8.01 -2.74 -8.64
N MET A 173 -7.03 -3.59 -8.29
CA MET A 173 -5.65 -3.44 -8.72
C MET A 173 -5.54 -3.49 -10.25
N PHE A 174 -6.05 -4.56 -10.90
CA PHE A 174 -6.02 -4.68 -12.37
C PHE A 174 -6.76 -3.54 -13.06
N TYR A 175 -7.93 -3.15 -12.53
CA TYR A 175 -8.68 -2.03 -13.06
C TYR A 175 -7.90 -0.71 -12.95
N SER A 176 -7.27 -0.45 -11.80
CA SER A 176 -6.46 0.76 -11.61
C SER A 176 -5.26 0.79 -12.56
N ALA A 177 -4.65 -0.37 -12.84
CA ALA A 177 -3.59 -0.50 -13.82
C ALA A 177 -4.05 -0.21 -15.26
N LEU A 178 -5.24 -0.70 -15.63
CA LEU A 178 -5.86 -0.37 -16.91
C LEU A 178 -6.11 1.14 -17.02
N ARG A 179 -6.70 1.74 -15.97
CA ARG A 179 -7.05 3.16 -15.90
C ARG A 179 -5.84 4.07 -16.10
N VAL A 180 -4.73 3.77 -15.42
CA VAL A 180 -3.52 4.60 -15.51
C VAL A 180 -2.65 4.25 -16.72
N VAL A 181 -3.07 3.28 -17.53
CA VAL A 181 -2.33 2.77 -18.68
C VAL A 181 -0.93 2.30 -18.26
N GLN A 182 -0.89 1.45 -17.23
CA GLN A 182 0.35 0.94 -16.66
C GLN A 182 1.12 0.09 -17.70
N PRO A 183 2.39 0.46 -18.01
CA PRO A 183 3.25 -0.35 -18.87
C PRO A 183 3.67 -1.66 -18.21
N GLY A 184 3.96 -2.65 -19.05
CA GLY A 184 4.47 -3.97 -18.64
C GLY A 184 3.37 -5.01 -18.37
N ARG A 185 3.77 -6.22 -17.98
CA ARG A 185 2.82 -7.27 -17.58
C ARG A 185 2.40 -7.09 -16.12
N ILE A 186 1.25 -7.64 -15.77
CA ILE A 186 0.77 -7.63 -14.39
C ILE A 186 0.30 -9.03 -14.00
N THR A 187 0.79 -9.58 -12.89
CA THR A 187 0.43 -10.94 -12.47
C THR A 187 0.01 -10.99 -11.00
N ARG A 188 -1.18 -11.55 -10.76
CA ARG A 188 -1.60 -11.98 -9.43
C ARG A 188 -0.92 -13.31 -9.11
N ILE A 189 -0.23 -13.40 -7.97
CA ILE A 189 0.33 -14.65 -7.45
C ILE A 189 -0.63 -15.15 -6.36
N ALA A 190 -1.45 -16.17 -6.67
CA ALA A 190 -2.42 -16.73 -5.74
C ALA A 190 -1.90 -18.03 -5.12
N SER A 191 -1.68 -18.01 -3.81
CA SER A 191 -1.06 -19.12 -3.08
C SER A 191 -2.08 -19.99 -2.35
N GLY A 192 -1.92 -21.30 -2.51
CA GLY A 192 -2.61 -22.31 -1.71
C GLY A 192 -4.03 -22.62 -2.15
N CYS A 193 -4.36 -22.42 -3.42
CA CYS A 193 -5.64 -22.86 -3.97
C CYS A 193 -5.68 -24.39 -4.02
N SER A 194 -6.81 -24.99 -3.64
CA SER A 194 -7.09 -26.39 -3.98
C SER A 194 -7.30 -26.57 -5.51
N GLY A 195 -7.40 -27.82 -5.97
CA GLY A 195 -7.57 -28.11 -7.40
C GLY A 195 -8.84 -27.53 -8.02
N GLU A 196 -9.96 -27.48 -7.27
CA GLU A 196 -11.21 -26.89 -7.74
C GLU A 196 -11.20 -25.36 -7.59
N GLU A 197 -10.73 -24.84 -6.44
CA GLU A 197 -10.59 -23.40 -6.24
C GLU A 197 -9.67 -22.79 -7.30
N GLY A 198 -8.54 -23.42 -7.61
CA GLY A 198 -7.59 -22.93 -8.61
C GLY A 198 -8.20 -22.85 -10.01
N LYS A 199 -9.05 -23.81 -10.38
CA LYS A 199 -9.82 -23.77 -11.64
C LYS A 199 -10.84 -22.63 -11.63
N ALA A 200 -11.59 -22.48 -10.54
CA ALA A 200 -12.55 -21.39 -10.39
C ALA A 200 -11.88 -20.00 -10.43
N GLU A 201 -10.74 -19.83 -9.78
CA GLU A 201 -9.94 -18.60 -9.84
C GLU A 201 -9.46 -18.31 -11.27
N LEU A 202 -8.99 -19.34 -11.99
CA LEU A 202 -8.54 -19.19 -13.37
C LEU A 202 -9.71 -18.81 -14.31
N ASP A 203 -10.85 -19.46 -14.18
CA ASP A 203 -12.05 -19.17 -14.98
C ASP A 203 -12.56 -17.76 -14.70
N TRP A 204 -12.63 -17.36 -13.43
CA TRP A 204 -13.01 -16.01 -13.03
C TRP A 204 -12.02 -14.96 -13.56
N HIS A 205 -10.72 -15.21 -13.41
CA HIS A 205 -9.65 -14.31 -13.88
C HIS A 205 -9.70 -14.15 -15.40
N ASN A 206 -9.81 -15.24 -16.15
CA ASN A 206 -9.89 -15.19 -17.61
C ASN A 206 -11.10 -14.35 -18.04
N ARG A 207 -12.29 -14.67 -17.51
CA ARG A 207 -13.53 -14.00 -17.87
C ARG A 207 -13.54 -12.51 -17.52
N HIS A 208 -13.11 -12.14 -16.31
CA HIS A 208 -13.34 -10.80 -15.78
C HIS A 208 -12.12 -9.88 -15.87
N ILE A 209 -10.92 -10.43 -15.99
CA ILE A 209 -9.66 -9.66 -16.05
C ILE A 209 -9.02 -9.80 -17.43
N ARG A 210 -8.64 -11.01 -17.85
CA ARG A 210 -7.85 -11.18 -19.07
C ARG A 210 -8.62 -10.79 -20.32
N ASP A 211 -9.83 -11.33 -20.48
CA ASP A 211 -10.63 -11.17 -21.68
C ASP A 211 -11.36 -9.81 -21.71
N ASN A 212 -11.62 -9.23 -20.53
CA ASN A 212 -12.36 -7.98 -20.37
C ASN A 212 -11.51 -6.74 -20.08
N MET A 213 -10.22 -6.88 -19.72
CA MET A 213 -9.32 -5.74 -19.45
C MET A 213 -8.08 -5.78 -20.35
N SER A 214 -7.24 -6.80 -20.24
CA SER A 214 -6.02 -6.91 -21.05
C SER A 214 -5.41 -8.32 -21.01
N PRO A 215 -4.90 -8.86 -22.13
CA PRO A 215 -4.18 -10.13 -22.16
C PRO A 215 -2.85 -10.10 -21.38
N ARG A 216 -2.34 -8.91 -21.03
CA ARG A 216 -1.14 -8.73 -20.18
C ARG A 216 -1.38 -9.05 -18.70
N PHE A 217 -2.64 -9.20 -18.30
CA PHE A 217 -3.03 -9.44 -16.91
C PHE A 217 -3.16 -10.93 -16.66
N GLY A 218 -2.20 -11.50 -15.92
CA GLY A 218 -2.07 -12.92 -15.66
C GLY A 218 -2.38 -13.33 -14.22
N LEU A 219 -2.53 -14.64 -14.04
CA LEU A 219 -2.69 -15.32 -12.75
C LEU A 219 -1.63 -16.43 -12.67
N HIS A 220 -0.88 -16.46 -11.57
CA HIS A 220 0.07 -17.52 -11.24
C HIS A 220 -0.36 -18.23 -9.97
N LEU A 221 -0.70 -19.51 -10.10
CA LEU A 221 -1.06 -20.34 -8.95
C LEU A 221 0.19 -20.93 -8.30
N THR A 222 0.25 -20.92 -6.97
CA THR A 222 1.37 -21.50 -6.23
C THR A 222 0.90 -22.46 -5.15
N PRO A 223 1.80 -23.34 -4.65
CA PRO A 223 1.55 -24.08 -3.42
C PRO A 223 1.22 -23.16 -2.24
N HIS A 224 0.72 -23.77 -1.16
CA HIS A 224 0.46 -23.11 0.10
C HIS A 224 1.75 -22.99 0.92
N PHE A 225 2.16 -21.77 1.28
CA PHE A 225 3.45 -21.53 1.94
C PHE A 225 3.34 -21.01 3.37
N SER A 226 2.14 -20.88 3.93
CA SER A 226 1.94 -20.26 5.23
C SER A 226 2.17 -21.19 6.43
N THR A 227 2.37 -22.48 6.21
CA THR A 227 2.55 -23.44 7.30
C THR A 227 3.82 -23.14 8.09
N VAL A 228 3.68 -22.98 9.42
CA VAL A 228 4.79 -22.84 10.35
C VAL A 228 5.11 -24.21 10.94
N THR A 229 6.37 -24.64 10.85
CA THR A 229 6.85 -25.92 11.39
C THR A 229 7.84 -25.70 12.55
N ASP A 230 7.86 -26.63 13.50
CA ASP A 230 8.93 -26.72 14.50
C ASP A 230 10.21 -27.38 13.94
N ALA A 231 11.20 -27.58 14.80
CA ALA A 231 12.49 -28.19 14.44
C ALA A 231 12.37 -29.64 13.94
N ASP A 232 11.31 -30.35 14.31
CA ASP A 232 11.03 -31.73 13.90
C ASP A 232 10.17 -31.78 12.62
N GLY A 233 9.88 -30.62 12.01
CA GLY A 233 9.06 -30.50 10.80
C GLY A 233 7.56 -30.60 11.06
N LYS A 234 7.11 -30.61 12.31
CA LYS A 234 5.68 -30.71 12.65
C LYS A 234 5.02 -29.34 12.54
N LYS A 235 3.82 -29.31 11.98
CA LYS A 235 2.99 -28.09 11.90
C LYS A 235 2.62 -27.60 13.31
N VAL A 236 3.02 -26.36 13.63
CA VAL A 236 2.73 -25.68 14.89
C VAL A 236 1.92 -24.40 14.72
N GLY A 237 1.73 -23.93 13.49
CA GLY A 237 0.95 -22.74 13.22
C GLY A 237 0.75 -22.46 11.75
N ASP A 238 0.18 -21.30 11.48
CA ASP A 238 -0.03 -20.77 10.14
C ASP A 238 0.25 -19.26 10.13
N TYR A 239 1.11 -18.83 9.21
CA TYR A 239 1.53 -17.46 9.02
C TYR A 239 1.40 -17.07 7.55
N LYS A 240 0.22 -16.59 7.18
CA LYS A 240 -0.17 -16.27 5.80
C LYS A 240 0.81 -15.37 5.03
N PHE A 241 1.58 -14.54 5.74
CA PHE A 241 2.50 -13.60 5.11
C PHE A 241 3.76 -14.27 4.54
N PHE A 242 3.99 -15.57 4.78
CA PHE A 242 4.97 -16.34 4.01
C PHE A 242 4.57 -16.51 2.54
N ASN A 243 3.29 -16.41 2.17
CA ASN A 243 2.90 -16.52 0.76
C ASN A 243 3.60 -15.48 -0.14
N LYS A 244 3.95 -14.31 0.40
CA LYS A 244 4.60 -13.23 -0.36
C LYS A 244 6.05 -13.56 -0.80
N PRO A 245 7.00 -13.87 0.10
CA PRO A 245 8.35 -14.28 -0.30
C PRO A 245 8.36 -15.53 -1.17
N PHE A 246 7.66 -16.58 -0.71
CA PHE A 246 7.69 -17.88 -1.38
C PHE A 246 6.93 -17.85 -2.72
N GLY A 247 5.81 -17.13 -2.79
CA GLY A 247 5.05 -16.93 -4.01
C GLY A 247 5.83 -16.12 -5.05
N LEU A 248 6.51 -15.04 -4.64
CA LEU A 248 7.38 -14.27 -5.54
C LEU A 248 8.50 -15.15 -6.10
N LYS A 249 9.21 -15.89 -5.24
CA LYS A 249 10.25 -16.82 -5.68
C LYS A 249 9.71 -17.84 -6.68
N HIS A 250 8.59 -18.49 -6.34
CA HIS A 250 7.95 -19.49 -7.19
C HIS A 250 7.53 -18.92 -8.56
N TRP A 251 7.04 -17.68 -8.61
CA TRP A 251 6.71 -17.00 -9.87
C TRP A 251 7.96 -16.65 -10.68
N LEU A 252 9.03 -16.13 -10.07
CA LEU A 252 10.27 -15.85 -10.78
C LEU A 252 10.86 -17.13 -11.44
N GLU A 253 10.68 -18.28 -10.79
CA GLU A 253 11.23 -19.55 -11.25
C GLU A 253 10.33 -20.32 -12.22
N ASN A 254 9.01 -20.08 -12.22
CA ASN A 254 8.03 -20.91 -12.94
C ASN A 254 6.93 -20.13 -13.66
N GLY A 255 6.90 -18.81 -13.54
CA GLY A 255 5.84 -17.95 -14.06
C GLY A 255 5.90 -17.79 -15.59
N GLU A 256 4.77 -17.43 -16.18
CA GLU A 256 4.69 -17.09 -17.60
C GLU A 256 5.58 -15.89 -17.93
N GLY A 257 6.46 -16.03 -18.92
CA GLY A 257 7.46 -15.03 -19.28
C GLY A 257 8.69 -15.01 -18.36
N MET A 258 8.68 -15.79 -17.28
CA MET A 258 9.78 -15.98 -16.35
C MET A 258 10.37 -17.39 -16.49
N GLY A 259 11.25 -17.76 -15.56
CA GLY A 259 11.82 -19.10 -15.49
C GLY A 259 13.34 -19.11 -15.35
N VAL A 260 13.86 -20.25 -14.90
CA VAL A 260 15.31 -20.50 -14.83
C VAL A 260 15.76 -21.24 -16.09
N ASN A 261 16.85 -20.80 -16.69
CA ASN A 261 17.52 -21.51 -17.76
C ASN A 261 18.27 -22.72 -17.14
N PRO A 262 17.98 -23.96 -17.58
CA PRO A 262 18.55 -25.17 -16.98
C PRO A 262 20.06 -25.30 -17.20
N ASP A 263 20.60 -24.73 -18.28
CA ASP A 263 22.02 -24.82 -18.63
C ASP A 263 22.87 -23.85 -17.80
N THR A 264 22.33 -22.66 -17.51
CA THR A 264 23.07 -21.59 -16.81
C THR A 264 22.69 -21.47 -15.33
N GLY A 265 21.54 -22.00 -14.93
CA GLY A 265 20.96 -21.80 -13.61
C GLY A 265 20.49 -20.37 -13.33
N LYS A 266 20.50 -19.48 -14.34
CA LYS A 266 20.08 -18.08 -14.22
C LYS A 266 18.65 -17.88 -14.67
N LEU A 267 18.02 -16.78 -14.26
CA LEU A 267 16.73 -16.39 -14.83
C LEU A 267 16.85 -16.15 -16.35
N ARG A 268 15.79 -16.47 -17.08
CA ARG A 268 15.68 -16.25 -18.53
C ARG A 268 15.75 -14.78 -18.90
N ASP A 269 15.31 -13.92 -18.00
CA ASP A 269 15.28 -12.48 -18.17
C ASP A 269 15.75 -11.79 -16.90
N GLU A 270 17.04 -11.52 -16.81
CA GLU A 270 17.64 -10.92 -15.62
C GLU A 270 17.42 -9.41 -15.53
N ASP A 271 17.18 -8.74 -16.66
CA ASP A 271 17.12 -7.28 -16.79
C ASP A 271 15.71 -6.70 -16.64
N LEU A 272 14.66 -7.55 -16.72
CA LEU A 272 13.28 -7.15 -16.43
C LEU A 272 13.18 -6.47 -15.07
N VAL A 273 12.54 -5.31 -14.99
CA VAL A 273 12.25 -4.68 -13.70
C VAL A 273 10.97 -5.26 -13.12
N VAL A 274 11.10 -5.95 -11.99
CA VAL A 274 9.99 -6.53 -11.24
C VAL A 274 9.55 -5.54 -10.17
N ILE A 275 8.24 -5.29 -10.11
CA ILE A 275 7.62 -4.38 -9.16
C ILE A 275 6.67 -5.19 -8.28
N LEU A 276 7.04 -5.44 -7.02
CA LEU A 276 6.19 -6.14 -6.06
C LEU A 276 5.33 -5.14 -5.27
N ILE A 277 4.01 -5.26 -5.38
CA ILE A 277 3.02 -4.45 -4.63
C ILE A 277 2.13 -5.34 -3.74
N ASP A 278 1.42 -4.72 -2.80
CA ASP A 278 0.39 -5.41 -2.01
C ASP A 278 -0.97 -5.41 -2.73
N PRO A 279 -1.84 -6.40 -2.49
CA PRO A 279 -3.14 -6.51 -3.17
C PRO A 279 -4.10 -5.36 -2.85
N ASP A 280 -3.94 -4.70 -1.70
CA ASP A 280 -4.71 -3.53 -1.28
C ASP A 280 -4.05 -2.20 -1.69
N MET A 281 -3.26 -2.20 -2.76
CA MET A 281 -2.73 -1.01 -3.40
C MET A 281 -3.51 -0.67 -4.68
N THR A 282 -3.92 0.58 -4.81
CA THR A 282 -4.59 1.12 -6.01
C THR A 282 -3.65 2.09 -6.73
N LEU A 283 -3.42 1.88 -8.03
CA LEU A 283 -2.57 2.76 -8.83
C LEU A 283 -3.30 4.07 -9.14
N LEU A 284 -2.67 5.20 -8.82
CA LEU A 284 -3.12 6.53 -9.19
C LEU A 284 -2.40 7.06 -10.43
N ARG A 285 -1.17 6.60 -10.69
CA ARG A 285 -0.40 6.87 -11.90
C ARG A 285 0.54 5.69 -12.18
N PRO A 286 1.11 5.59 -13.39
CA PRO A 286 2.07 4.54 -13.68
C PRO A 286 3.27 4.54 -12.74
N ILE A 287 3.71 3.34 -12.35
CA ILE A 287 5.04 3.11 -11.77
C ILE A 287 6.00 2.81 -12.93
N THR A 288 7.13 3.51 -12.95
CA THR A 288 8.18 3.43 -13.97
C THR A 288 9.50 2.97 -13.36
N SER A 289 10.52 2.73 -14.18
CA SER A 289 11.88 2.42 -13.72
C SER A 289 12.74 3.65 -13.44
N ASP A 290 12.31 4.82 -13.91
CA ASP A 290 12.98 6.12 -13.72
C ASP A 290 12.19 7.07 -12.82
N PHE A 291 12.93 7.68 -11.90
CA PHE A 291 12.51 8.63 -10.87
C PHE A 291 13.34 9.92 -10.92
N SER A 292 13.90 10.25 -12.08
CA SER A 292 14.66 11.49 -12.32
C SER A 292 13.79 12.76 -12.32
N ASP A 293 12.48 12.61 -12.48
CA ASP A 293 11.53 13.71 -12.44
C ASP A 293 11.55 14.42 -11.07
N LYS A 294 11.57 15.77 -11.10
CA LYS A 294 11.61 16.62 -9.90
C LYS A 294 10.40 16.45 -8.99
N ARG A 295 9.30 15.86 -9.48
CA ARG A 295 8.16 15.51 -8.65
C ARG A 295 8.49 14.41 -7.67
N GLU A 296 9.41 13.51 -8.00
CA GLU A 296 9.71 12.36 -7.16
C GLU A 296 10.48 12.79 -5.89
N THR A 297 10.14 12.15 -4.77
CA THR A 297 10.76 12.43 -3.47
C THR A 297 11.70 11.29 -3.11
N LEU A 298 12.94 11.38 -3.60
CA LEU A 298 14.01 10.46 -3.26
C LEU A 298 14.49 10.72 -1.82
N VAL A 299 14.72 9.65 -1.07
CA VAL A 299 15.20 9.70 0.31
C VAL A 299 16.52 8.97 0.44
N GLY A 300 17.50 9.63 1.02
CA GLY A 300 18.82 9.07 1.27
C GLY A 300 19.84 10.16 1.51
N ARG A 301 21.11 9.77 1.70
CA ARG A 301 22.21 10.72 1.85
C ARG A 301 22.46 11.45 0.53
N GLU A 302 22.59 12.77 0.61
CA GLU A 302 22.88 13.63 -0.53
C GLU A 302 24.15 13.14 -1.26
N GLY A 303 24.12 13.16 -2.60
CA GLY A 303 25.21 12.66 -3.45
C GLY A 303 25.25 11.15 -3.66
N LEU A 304 24.43 10.36 -2.95
CA LEU A 304 24.31 8.91 -3.15
C LEU A 304 23.01 8.48 -3.85
N TRP A 305 22.17 9.45 -4.23
CA TRP A 305 20.88 9.15 -4.84
C TRP A 305 21.02 8.45 -6.18
N LYS A 306 20.10 7.53 -6.43
CA LYS A 306 19.93 6.85 -7.69
C LYS A 306 18.54 7.20 -8.20
N SER A 307 18.41 7.52 -9.47
CA SER A 307 17.12 7.84 -10.08
C SER A 307 16.55 6.69 -10.89
N GLN A 308 17.36 5.71 -11.28
CA GLN A 308 16.95 4.61 -12.15
C GLN A 308 17.20 3.25 -11.49
N VAL A 309 16.23 2.35 -11.61
CA VAL A 309 16.35 0.95 -11.16
C VAL A 309 17.37 0.24 -12.05
N GLN A 310 18.39 -0.35 -11.44
CA GLN A 310 19.47 -1.07 -12.13
C GLN A 310 19.95 -2.24 -11.27
N HIS A 311 20.72 -3.15 -11.85
CA HIS A 311 21.37 -4.25 -11.11
C HIS A 311 22.14 -3.74 -9.89
N GLY A 312 21.90 -4.35 -8.74
CA GLY A 312 22.52 -3.98 -7.48
C GLY A 312 21.92 -2.73 -6.81
N THR A 313 20.94 -2.09 -7.44
CA THR A 313 20.30 -0.86 -6.94
C THR A 313 18.77 -1.01 -6.99
N PRO A 314 18.18 -1.83 -6.11
CA PRO A 314 16.73 -1.88 -5.96
C PRO A 314 16.19 -0.59 -5.35
N PHE A 315 14.89 -0.38 -5.50
CA PHE A 315 14.15 0.78 -4.99
C PHE A 315 12.99 0.29 -4.13
N GLY A 316 12.51 1.14 -3.23
CA GLY A 316 11.34 0.83 -2.45
C GLY A 316 10.70 2.05 -1.81
N GLN A 317 9.42 1.93 -1.49
CA GLN A 317 8.74 2.93 -0.67
C GLN A 317 9.37 2.97 0.73
N THR A 318 9.66 4.16 1.25
CA THR A 318 10.06 4.30 2.66
C THR A 318 8.98 3.73 3.56
N TYR A 319 9.37 2.87 4.51
CA TYR A 319 8.42 2.27 5.45
C TYR A 319 8.87 2.44 6.90
N GLY A 320 7.90 2.56 7.80
CA GLY A 320 8.11 2.84 9.23
C GLY A 320 8.72 1.71 10.06
N LEU A 321 9.54 0.83 9.48
CA LEU A 321 10.19 -0.30 10.17
C LEU A 321 11.39 0.13 11.04
N GLY A 322 12.00 1.27 10.72
CA GLY A 322 13.23 1.73 11.37
C GLY A 322 14.37 0.72 11.26
N THR A 323 15.25 0.70 12.26
CA THR A 323 16.41 -0.21 12.29
C THR A 323 16.18 -1.48 13.12
N GLN A 324 14.92 -1.78 13.50
CA GLN A 324 14.59 -2.90 14.39
C GLN A 324 15.06 -4.25 13.84
N TRP A 325 15.14 -4.40 12.51
CA TRP A 325 15.67 -5.61 11.88
C TRP A 325 17.09 -5.98 12.34
N ARG A 326 17.88 -5.00 12.83
CA ARG A 326 19.25 -5.22 13.35
C ARG A 326 19.30 -5.75 14.79
N GLU A 327 18.17 -5.74 15.49
CA GLU A 327 18.06 -6.15 16.89
C GLU A 327 17.76 -7.64 17.05
N PHE A 328 17.42 -8.32 15.94
CA PHE A 328 17.26 -9.77 15.89
C PHE A 328 18.61 -10.49 16.04
N ASP A 329 18.58 -11.78 16.41
CA ASP A 329 19.74 -12.65 16.30
C ASP A 329 20.01 -12.97 14.82
N LEU A 330 20.76 -12.07 14.17
CA LEU A 330 21.15 -12.17 12.77
C LEU A 330 22.10 -13.35 12.51
N THR A 331 22.81 -13.85 13.53
CA THR A 331 23.64 -15.05 13.39
C THR A 331 22.77 -16.28 13.22
N ALA A 332 21.70 -16.41 14.02
CA ALA A 332 20.72 -17.48 13.87
C ALA A 332 19.91 -17.36 12.57
N ILE A 333 19.62 -16.14 12.10
CA ILE A 333 18.82 -15.93 10.89
C ILE A 333 19.65 -16.10 9.61
N ALA A 334 20.80 -15.42 9.52
CA ALA A 334 21.55 -15.28 8.27
C ALA A 334 22.96 -15.90 8.32
N GLY A 335 23.36 -16.47 9.46
CA GLY A 335 24.68 -17.07 9.69
C GLY A 335 25.73 -16.06 10.18
N ALA A 336 26.72 -16.57 10.92
CA ALA A 336 27.76 -15.76 11.57
C ALA A 336 28.61 -14.89 10.62
N ASN A 337 28.68 -15.26 9.34
CA ASN A 337 29.46 -14.54 8.34
C ASN A 337 28.62 -13.53 7.51
N SER A 338 27.31 -13.45 7.78
CA SER A 338 26.37 -12.62 7.04
C SER A 338 26.82 -11.16 6.96
N PRO A 339 26.81 -10.53 5.76
CA PRO A 339 27.03 -9.10 5.63
C PRO A 339 26.05 -8.23 6.44
N ALA A 340 24.84 -8.74 6.73
CA ALA A 340 23.85 -8.04 7.54
C ALA A 340 24.37 -7.65 8.94
N LEU A 341 25.25 -8.47 9.53
CA LEU A 341 25.89 -8.21 10.84
C LEU A 341 26.82 -6.98 10.82
N ARG A 342 27.31 -6.59 9.64
CA ARG A 342 28.27 -5.49 9.47
C ARG A 342 27.62 -4.18 9.04
N VAL A 343 26.29 -4.16 8.87
CA VAL A 343 25.56 -2.94 8.49
C VAL A 343 25.53 -1.97 9.68
N SER A 344 26.06 -0.76 9.44
CA SER A 344 26.04 0.32 10.42
C SER A 344 24.60 0.72 10.77
N LYS A 345 24.40 1.42 11.90
CA LYS A 345 23.06 1.92 12.26
C LYS A 345 22.55 2.93 11.22
N ASP A 346 23.42 3.77 10.68
CA ASP A 346 23.06 4.77 9.68
C ASP A 346 22.70 4.13 8.34
N ASP A 347 23.52 3.22 7.81
CA ASP A 347 23.18 2.49 6.59
C ASP A 347 21.91 1.64 6.78
N GLY A 348 21.76 1.07 7.99
CA GLY A 348 20.58 0.31 8.41
C GLY A 348 19.29 1.09 8.34
N ARG A 349 19.33 2.40 8.64
CA ARG A 349 18.22 3.35 8.57
C ARG A 349 18.00 3.88 7.15
N ASP A 350 19.10 4.12 6.43
CA ASP A 350 19.05 4.88 5.20
C ASP A 350 18.66 4.01 3.99
N PHE A 351 18.97 2.70 4.00
CA PHE A 351 18.81 1.87 2.79
C PHE A 351 17.90 0.65 2.89
N TYR A 352 17.58 0.16 4.09
CA TYR A 352 16.89 -1.12 4.26
C TYR A 352 15.43 -1.07 4.73
N PRO A 353 14.93 -0.03 5.44
CA PRO A 353 13.54 0.00 5.89
C PRO A 353 12.63 0.47 4.75
N VAL A 354 12.41 -0.45 3.81
CA VAL A 354 11.50 -0.28 2.67
C VAL A 354 10.28 -1.19 2.81
N GLY A 355 9.21 -0.78 2.13
CA GLY A 355 7.96 -1.51 1.96
C GLY A 355 7.53 -1.46 0.49
N PRO A 356 6.43 -2.13 0.12
CA PRO A 356 5.91 -2.04 -1.23
C PRO A 356 5.44 -0.62 -1.59
N PRO A 357 5.52 -0.20 -2.87
CA PRO A 357 6.10 -0.93 -3.99
C PRO A 357 7.60 -1.18 -3.81
N TYR A 358 8.04 -2.43 -4.00
CA TYR A 358 9.45 -2.80 -4.12
C TYR A 358 9.79 -2.92 -5.60
N LEU A 359 10.93 -2.39 -6.02
CA LEU A 359 11.37 -2.46 -7.41
C LEU A 359 12.81 -2.99 -7.46
N GLY A 360 13.08 -3.87 -8.40
CA GLY A 360 14.43 -4.35 -8.67
C GLY A 360 14.49 -5.09 -9.99
N THR A 361 15.68 -5.31 -10.50
CA THR A 361 15.85 -6.23 -11.62
C THR A 361 15.40 -7.63 -11.20
N ALA A 362 14.95 -8.46 -12.14
CA ALA A 362 14.51 -9.82 -11.85
C ALA A 362 15.64 -10.63 -11.19
N ARG A 363 16.89 -10.38 -11.57
CA ARG A 363 18.08 -10.93 -10.89
C ARG A 363 18.11 -10.57 -9.40
N ASP A 364 18.02 -9.28 -9.07
CA ASP A 364 18.08 -8.82 -7.69
C ASP A 364 16.87 -9.30 -6.88
N MET A 365 15.67 -9.24 -7.48
CA MET A 365 14.44 -9.69 -6.84
C MET A 365 14.41 -11.20 -6.62
N HIS A 366 15.04 -12.02 -7.48
CA HIS A 366 15.19 -13.46 -7.27
C HIS A 366 16.18 -13.78 -6.17
N ALA A 367 17.32 -13.07 -6.13
CA ALA A 367 18.27 -13.21 -5.03
C ALA A 367 17.62 -12.84 -3.69
N ILE A 368 16.90 -11.71 -3.64
CA ILE A 368 16.15 -11.27 -2.46
C ILE A 368 15.09 -12.30 -2.10
N ALA A 369 14.20 -12.70 -3.02
CA ALA A 369 13.15 -13.67 -2.75
C ALA A 369 13.69 -15.00 -2.22
N THR A 370 14.82 -15.47 -2.76
CA THR A 370 15.49 -16.69 -2.29
C THR A 370 15.91 -16.58 -0.82
N LYS A 371 16.59 -15.49 -0.44
CA LYS A 371 17.02 -15.28 0.95
C LYS A 371 15.88 -14.89 1.87
N TRP A 372 14.89 -14.17 1.37
CA TRP A 372 13.71 -13.75 2.09
C TRP A 372 12.84 -14.96 2.46
N SER A 373 12.62 -15.91 1.55
CA SER A 373 11.98 -17.20 1.86
C SER A 373 12.77 -18.03 2.89
N GLU A 374 14.11 -17.98 2.85
CA GLU A 374 14.95 -18.66 3.83
C GLU A 374 14.85 -18.01 5.23
N PHE A 375 14.83 -16.68 5.28
CA PHE A 375 14.93 -15.92 6.53
C PHE A 375 13.58 -15.67 7.20
N ALA A 376 12.48 -15.58 6.45
CA ALA A 376 11.16 -15.26 7.00
C ALA A 376 10.71 -16.23 8.11
N PRO A 377 10.85 -17.57 7.96
CA PRO A 377 10.55 -18.49 9.06
C PRO A 377 11.43 -18.28 10.30
N ARG A 378 12.72 -17.96 10.11
CA ARG A 378 13.68 -17.74 11.21
C ARG A 378 13.40 -16.43 11.96
N VAL A 379 13.02 -15.39 11.23
CA VAL A 379 12.56 -14.12 11.83
C VAL A 379 11.26 -14.34 12.58
N HIS A 380 10.29 -15.05 12.00
CA HIS A 380 9.03 -15.38 12.66
C HIS A 380 9.23 -16.19 13.95
N ALA A 381 10.22 -17.09 14.00
CA ALA A 381 10.56 -17.82 15.22
C ALA A 381 11.00 -16.91 16.37
N GLN A 382 11.63 -15.77 16.07
CA GLN A 382 12.02 -14.75 17.06
C GLN A 382 10.92 -13.69 17.28
N TYR A 383 10.05 -13.47 16.30
CA TYR A 383 8.99 -12.46 16.30
C TYR A 383 7.72 -13.01 15.62
N PRO A 384 6.88 -13.77 16.35
CA PRO A 384 5.70 -14.45 15.80
C PRO A 384 4.51 -13.49 15.63
N HIS A 385 4.75 -12.34 15.00
CA HIS A 385 3.80 -11.25 14.86
C HIS A 385 3.73 -10.73 13.42
N LEU A 386 2.79 -9.82 13.18
CA LEU A 386 2.69 -9.09 11.92
C LEU A 386 4.03 -8.38 11.61
N LEU A 387 4.42 -8.30 10.34
CA LEU A 387 5.67 -7.69 9.85
C LEU A 387 6.95 -8.54 9.95
N ALA A 388 6.90 -9.77 10.48
CA ALA A 388 8.07 -10.67 10.45
C ALA A 388 8.62 -10.87 9.03
N GLU A 389 7.76 -10.99 8.01
CA GLU A 389 8.23 -11.06 6.62
C GLU A 389 9.00 -9.80 6.21
N MET A 390 8.57 -8.61 6.64
CA MET A 390 9.16 -7.35 6.18
C MET A 390 10.54 -7.14 6.82
N TYR A 391 10.69 -7.54 8.09
CA TYR A 391 12.01 -7.58 8.72
C TYR A 391 12.92 -8.61 8.03
N ALA A 392 12.39 -9.76 7.63
CA ALA A 392 13.15 -10.73 6.85
C ALA A 392 13.58 -10.20 5.48
N TYR A 393 12.75 -9.39 4.81
CA TYR A 393 13.12 -8.68 3.58
C TYR A 393 14.32 -7.75 3.82
N CYS A 394 14.27 -6.92 4.88
CA CYS A 394 15.37 -6.02 5.25
C CYS A 394 16.68 -6.80 5.46
N ILE A 395 16.61 -7.91 6.19
CA ILE A 395 17.77 -8.77 6.49
C ILE A 395 18.29 -9.44 5.21
N ALA A 396 17.40 -9.91 4.32
CA ALA A 396 17.78 -10.50 3.04
C ALA A 396 18.52 -9.50 2.15
N ALA A 397 17.98 -8.29 1.98
CA ALA A 397 18.62 -7.22 1.22
C ALA A 397 19.99 -6.83 1.83
N ALA A 398 20.08 -6.71 3.15
CA ALA A 398 21.33 -6.43 3.86
C ALA A 398 22.37 -7.55 3.71
N HIS A 399 21.94 -8.81 3.77
CA HIS A 399 22.79 -9.98 3.54
C HIS A 399 23.36 -9.99 2.12
N LEU A 400 22.55 -9.63 1.13
CA LEU A 400 22.93 -9.57 -0.28
C LEU A 400 23.70 -8.30 -0.66
N LYS A 401 23.83 -7.34 0.27
CA LYS A 401 24.40 -6.00 0.02
C LYS A 401 23.67 -5.27 -1.11
N LEU A 402 22.34 -5.31 -1.07
CA LEU A 402 21.45 -4.61 -2.00
C LEU A 402 20.81 -3.41 -1.29
N PRO A 403 21.56 -2.30 -1.07
CA PRO A 403 21.01 -1.11 -0.46
C PRO A 403 19.93 -0.52 -1.37
N HIS A 404 18.74 -0.25 -0.84
CA HIS A 404 17.68 0.32 -1.66
C HIS A 404 17.81 1.84 -1.75
N GLN A 405 17.47 2.39 -2.91
CA GLN A 405 17.04 3.78 -3.00
C GLN A 405 15.61 3.89 -2.47
N LYS A 406 15.40 4.70 -1.43
CA LYS A 406 14.07 4.93 -0.86
C LYS A 406 13.34 6.05 -1.60
N ILE A 407 12.03 5.91 -1.73
CA ILE A 407 11.15 6.90 -2.36
C ILE A 407 9.95 7.15 -1.46
N ASN A 408 9.61 8.42 -1.19
CA ASN A 408 8.39 8.77 -0.47
C ASN A 408 7.21 9.03 -1.40
N SER A 409 7.46 9.45 -2.65
CA SER A 409 6.44 9.79 -3.65
C SER A 409 5.71 8.57 -4.24
N LEU A 410 6.09 7.34 -3.87
CA LEU A 410 5.46 6.13 -4.39
C LEU A 410 4.07 5.92 -3.76
N MET A 411 3.91 6.09 -2.46
CA MET A 411 2.72 5.62 -1.74
C MET A 411 2.22 6.61 -0.70
N VAL A 412 0.89 6.64 -0.51
CA VAL A 412 0.20 7.18 0.68
C VAL A 412 -0.66 6.11 1.33
N SER A 413 -0.71 6.09 2.66
CA SER A 413 -1.39 5.04 3.43
C SER A 413 -1.89 5.48 4.79
N ASN A 414 -1.06 6.13 5.61
CA ASN A 414 -1.36 6.42 7.00
C ASN A 414 -1.37 7.92 7.26
N SER A 415 -2.57 8.50 7.29
CA SER A 415 -2.78 9.93 7.50
C SER A 415 -2.07 10.42 8.77
N GLY A 416 -1.44 11.58 8.67
CA GLY A 416 -0.68 12.23 9.72
C GLY A 416 0.76 11.74 9.85
N THR A 417 1.20 10.75 9.06
CA THR A 417 2.58 10.26 9.09
C THR A 417 3.51 11.02 8.13
N GLY A 418 4.81 11.03 8.44
CA GLY A 418 5.85 11.40 7.48
C GLY A 418 6.35 10.20 6.68
N GLY A 419 7.14 10.45 5.63
CA GLY A 419 7.76 9.38 4.84
C GLY A 419 6.90 8.84 3.68
N GLU A 420 5.80 9.51 3.37
CA GLU A 420 4.84 9.15 2.31
C GLU A 420 4.59 10.35 1.40
N GLY A 421 3.87 10.14 0.29
CA GLY A 421 3.59 11.15 -0.74
C GLY A 421 2.55 12.21 -0.35
N TRP A 422 2.33 12.45 0.94
CA TRP A 422 1.30 13.37 1.45
C TRP A 422 1.48 14.81 0.98
N SER A 423 2.71 15.24 0.71
CA SER A 423 3.00 16.58 0.17
C SER A 423 2.37 16.86 -1.20
N PHE A 424 1.98 15.81 -1.94
CA PHE A 424 1.17 15.95 -3.15
C PHE A 424 -0.30 16.23 -2.82
N VAL A 425 -0.85 15.44 -1.89
CA VAL A 425 -2.25 15.54 -1.45
C VAL A 425 -2.51 16.89 -0.80
N GLU A 426 -1.57 17.37 0.02
CA GLU A 426 -1.66 18.66 0.72
C GLU A 426 -1.76 19.87 -0.23
N LYS A 427 -1.40 19.72 -1.52
CA LYS A 427 -1.56 20.78 -2.54
C LYS A 427 -2.98 20.88 -3.09
N ILE A 428 -3.80 19.83 -2.90
CA ILE A 428 -5.19 19.82 -3.32
C ILE A 428 -6.00 20.59 -2.27
N PRO A 429 -6.82 21.59 -2.65
CA PRO A 429 -7.66 22.29 -1.69
C PRO A 429 -8.65 21.33 -0.99
N PRO A 430 -8.82 21.42 0.35
CA PRO A 430 -9.76 20.54 1.06
C PRO A 430 -11.22 20.59 0.59
N SER A 431 -11.63 21.65 -0.11
CA SER A 431 -13.00 21.76 -0.68
C SER A 431 -13.20 20.96 -1.95
N GLU A 432 -12.14 20.56 -2.63
CA GLU A 432 -12.23 19.86 -3.92
C GLU A 432 -11.63 18.46 -3.87
N VAL A 433 -10.94 18.07 -2.79
CA VAL A 433 -10.24 16.77 -2.70
C VAL A 433 -11.13 15.57 -3.03
N CYS A 434 -12.39 15.57 -2.59
CA CYS A 434 -13.31 14.48 -2.87
C CYS A 434 -13.84 14.51 -4.30
N ALA A 435 -14.22 15.68 -4.81
CA ALA A 435 -14.63 15.83 -6.20
C ALA A 435 -13.50 15.43 -7.15
N PHE A 436 -12.28 15.93 -6.91
CA PHE A 436 -11.07 15.60 -7.66
C PHE A 436 -10.82 14.08 -7.73
N MET A 437 -11.00 13.36 -6.62
CA MET A 437 -10.77 11.93 -6.58
C MET A 437 -11.92 11.08 -7.14
N VAL A 438 -13.17 11.54 -7.00
CA VAL A 438 -14.37 10.81 -7.47
C VAL A 438 -14.61 11.01 -8.97
N ASP A 439 -14.39 12.21 -9.49
CA ASP A 439 -14.64 12.55 -10.90
C ASP A 439 -13.51 12.07 -11.82
N GLY A 440 -12.38 11.66 -11.23
CA GLY A 440 -11.18 11.25 -11.91
C GLY A 440 -10.09 12.31 -11.81
N PRO A 441 -8.92 11.99 -11.24
CA PRO A 441 -7.90 12.97 -10.96
C PRO A 441 -7.29 13.55 -12.24
N ASP A 442 -7.32 14.88 -12.37
CA ASP A 442 -6.57 15.60 -13.40
C ASP A 442 -5.10 15.78 -12.99
N HIS A 443 -4.25 14.92 -13.55
CA HIS A 443 -2.81 14.91 -13.31
C HIS A 443 -2.09 16.18 -13.80
N SER A 444 -2.72 16.98 -14.67
CA SER A 444 -2.16 18.28 -15.09
C SER A 444 -2.33 19.35 -14.01
N LYS A 445 -3.35 19.22 -13.16
CA LYS A 445 -3.65 20.15 -12.07
C LYS A 445 -2.80 19.84 -10.83
N TYR A 446 -2.73 18.58 -10.42
CA TYR A 446 -1.94 18.15 -9.26
C TYR A 446 -1.17 16.86 -9.54
N ALA A 447 0.08 16.84 -9.11
CA ALA A 447 0.84 15.60 -9.00
C ALA A 447 0.22 14.68 -7.95
N LEU A 448 0.37 13.37 -8.11
CA LEU A 448 -0.14 12.35 -7.19
C LEU A 448 0.94 11.34 -6.83
N PRO A 449 0.84 10.68 -5.66
CA PRO A 449 1.65 9.50 -5.39
C PRO A 449 1.30 8.38 -6.38
N SER A 450 2.17 7.40 -6.57
CA SER A 450 1.89 6.29 -7.50
C SER A 450 0.77 5.38 -7.02
N VAL A 451 0.68 5.12 -5.71
CA VAL A 451 -0.30 4.21 -5.12
C VAL A 451 -0.98 4.77 -3.88
N MET A 452 -2.26 4.40 -3.70
CA MET A 452 -2.95 4.44 -2.40
C MET A 452 -2.92 3.04 -1.79
N HIS A 453 -2.42 2.91 -0.56
CA HIS A 453 -2.37 1.63 0.16
C HIS A 453 -3.40 1.59 1.29
N LEU A 454 -4.37 0.68 1.18
CA LEU A 454 -5.57 0.62 2.03
C LEU A 454 -5.33 -0.10 3.38
N CYS A 455 -4.20 0.18 4.02
CA CYS A 455 -3.80 -0.51 5.25
C CYS A 455 -4.53 0.01 6.50
N GLN A 456 -5.05 1.23 6.47
CA GLN A 456 -5.73 1.87 7.60
C GLN A 456 -7.26 1.85 7.48
N ARG A 457 -7.92 2.37 8.52
CA ARG A 457 -9.32 2.80 8.45
C ARG A 457 -9.33 4.31 8.26
N TYR A 458 -10.03 4.79 7.24
CA TYR A 458 -10.15 6.22 6.96
C TYR A 458 -11.53 6.68 7.41
N ILE A 459 -11.58 7.70 8.27
CA ILE A 459 -12.83 8.12 8.92
C ILE A 459 -12.90 9.64 8.99
N VAL A 460 -13.89 10.24 8.33
CA VAL A 460 -14.17 11.68 8.39
C VAL A 460 -15.64 11.90 8.67
N GLY A 461 -15.95 12.48 9.82
CA GLY A 461 -17.32 12.63 10.30
C GLY A 461 -18.02 11.26 10.40
N PRO A 462 -19.21 11.10 9.78
CA PRO A 462 -19.93 9.83 9.73
C PRO A 462 -19.44 8.86 8.65
N TRP A 463 -18.54 9.30 7.76
CA TRP A 463 -18.06 8.51 6.64
C TRP A 463 -16.88 7.65 7.05
N LEU A 464 -16.88 6.41 6.57
CA LEU A 464 -15.86 5.44 6.90
C LEU A 464 -15.55 4.55 5.70
N PHE A 465 -14.26 4.34 5.45
CA PHE A 465 -13.77 3.21 4.67
C PHE A 465 -12.91 2.29 5.54
N ALA A 466 -13.16 0.98 5.44
CA ALA A 466 -12.30 -0.03 6.03
C ALA A 466 -12.28 -1.29 5.16
N LYS A 467 -11.10 -1.71 4.70
CA LYS A 467 -10.95 -2.84 3.78
C LYS A 467 -11.66 -4.13 4.21
N ARG A 468 -11.65 -4.44 5.51
CA ARG A 468 -12.29 -5.64 6.08
C ARG A 468 -13.82 -5.57 6.16
N LYS A 469 -14.42 -4.47 5.70
CA LYS A 469 -15.88 -4.33 5.56
C LYS A 469 -16.35 -4.32 4.12
N MET A 470 -15.44 -4.38 3.16
CA MET A 470 -15.83 -4.57 1.77
C MET A 470 -16.53 -5.93 1.61
N PRO A 471 -17.75 -5.97 1.06
CA PRO A 471 -18.40 -7.22 0.72
C PRO A 471 -17.57 -8.01 -0.30
N HIS A 472 -17.49 -9.33 -0.12
CA HIS A 472 -16.69 -10.19 -0.99
C HIS A 472 -17.31 -10.30 -2.40
N ASP A 473 -18.62 -10.04 -2.51
CA ASP A 473 -19.43 -10.07 -3.71
C ASP A 473 -19.65 -8.68 -4.34
N PHE A 474 -18.84 -7.68 -3.97
CA PHE A 474 -18.96 -6.32 -4.51
C PHE A 474 -18.90 -6.26 -6.05
N PHE A 475 -18.07 -7.12 -6.66
CA PHE A 475 -17.98 -7.28 -8.13
C PHE A 475 -18.92 -8.38 -8.63
N THR A 476 -20.22 -8.13 -8.51
CA THR A 476 -21.30 -8.94 -9.08
C THR A 476 -22.33 -8.04 -9.79
N CYS A 477 -23.24 -8.61 -10.56
CA CYS A 477 -24.23 -7.83 -11.29
C CYS A 477 -25.25 -7.20 -10.34
N GLU A 478 -25.59 -7.88 -9.26
CA GLU A 478 -26.68 -7.58 -8.33
C GLU A 478 -26.26 -6.62 -7.20
N HIS A 479 -24.99 -6.68 -6.79
CA HIS A 479 -24.51 -5.89 -5.65
C HIS A 479 -24.48 -4.39 -5.98
N GLN A 480 -25.02 -3.55 -5.10
CA GLN A 480 -25.04 -2.09 -5.27
C GLN A 480 -23.64 -1.45 -5.16
N LEU A 481 -23.45 -0.27 -5.73
CA LEU A 481 -22.23 0.54 -5.63
C LEU A 481 -22.13 1.26 -4.28
N LEU A 482 -20.94 1.76 -3.94
CA LEU A 482 -20.67 2.51 -2.72
C LEU A 482 -21.32 3.89 -2.75
N GLU A 483 -21.87 4.28 -1.60
CA GLU A 483 -22.36 5.64 -1.38
C GLU A 483 -21.19 6.65 -1.49
N VAL A 484 -21.41 7.75 -2.20
CA VAL A 484 -20.38 8.75 -2.49
C VAL A 484 -20.38 9.84 -1.40
N PRO A 485 -19.24 10.14 -0.76
CA PRO A 485 -19.15 11.22 0.22
C PRO A 485 -19.43 12.60 -0.39
N PRO A 486 -19.84 13.60 0.42
CA PRO A 486 -20.00 14.97 -0.06
C PRO A 486 -18.65 15.53 -0.55
N PRO A 487 -18.64 16.40 -1.58
CA PRO A 487 -17.40 16.89 -2.20
C PRO A 487 -16.53 17.74 -1.25
N ASP A 488 -17.15 18.37 -0.25
CA ASP A 488 -16.51 19.23 0.76
C ASP A 488 -16.20 18.50 2.08
N LEU A 489 -16.21 17.16 2.07
CA LEU A 489 -16.07 16.30 3.26
C LEU A 489 -14.96 16.75 4.23
N ALA A 490 -13.76 17.05 3.71
CA ALA A 490 -12.61 17.46 4.51
C ALA A 490 -12.80 18.81 5.22
N LYS A 491 -13.60 19.72 4.65
CA LYS A 491 -13.96 20.99 5.30
C LYS A 491 -15.11 20.83 6.29
N ARG A 492 -16.05 19.95 5.96
CA ARG A 492 -17.31 19.79 6.70
C ARG A 492 -17.11 19.16 8.08
N PHE A 493 -16.15 18.26 8.23
CA PHE A 493 -15.94 17.55 9.50
C PHE A 493 -14.48 17.62 9.95
N LYS A 494 -14.29 17.97 11.23
CA LYS A 494 -12.99 17.95 11.93
C LYS A 494 -12.97 16.94 13.07
N TYR A 495 -13.77 15.88 12.92
CA TYR A 495 -13.84 14.78 13.88
C TYR A 495 -13.99 13.45 13.12
N LYS A 496 -13.69 12.34 13.80
CA LYS A 496 -14.03 10.98 13.39
C LYS A 496 -14.93 10.32 14.40
N ILE A 497 -15.80 9.41 13.95
CA ILE A 497 -16.59 8.56 14.84
C ILE A 497 -15.85 7.24 15.03
N LYS A 498 -15.44 6.93 16.25
CA LYS A 498 -14.84 5.63 16.58
C LYS A 498 -15.90 4.53 16.42
N PRO A 499 -15.73 3.53 15.53
CA PRO A 499 -16.81 2.58 15.24
C PRO A 499 -17.26 1.73 16.43
N ALA A 500 -16.37 1.37 17.35
CA ALA A 500 -16.71 0.55 18.52
C ALA A 500 -17.40 1.35 19.62
N GLU A 501 -16.91 2.57 19.88
CA GLU A 501 -17.34 3.41 21.00
C GLU A 501 -18.51 4.33 20.60
N GLN A 502 -18.72 4.55 19.29
CA GLN A 502 -19.65 5.56 18.74
C GLN A 502 -19.38 6.98 19.27
N VAL A 503 -18.16 7.24 19.74
CA VAL A 503 -17.73 8.55 20.26
C VAL A 503 -17.08 9.37 19.15
N LYS A 504 -17.39 10.67 19.14
CA LYS A 504 -16.71 11.67 18.30
C LYS A 504 -15.36 12.02 18.89
N VAL A 505 -14.32 11.97 18.08
CA VAL A 505 -12.96 12.35 18.44
C VAL A 505 -12.48 13.38 17.44
N ASP A 506 -12.08 14.55 17.92
CA ASP A 506 -11.54 15.60 17.08
C ASP A 506 -10.27 15.14 16.36
N ILE A 507 -10.11 15.58 15.12
CA ILE A 507 -8.95 15.33 14.28
C ILE A 507 -8.45 16.66 13.72
N SER A 508 -7.15 16.73 13.42
CA SER A 508 -6.59 17.92 12.79
C SER A 508 -7.13 18.09 11.37
N GLU A 509 -7.10 19.33 10.86
CA GLU A 509 -7.47 19.61 9.46
C GLU A 509 -6.64 18.78 8.47
N LYS A 510 -5.35 18.59 8.78
CA LYS A 510 -4.46 17.73 8.02
C LYS A 510 -4.99 16.29 7.92
N VAL A 511 -5.30 15.66 9.07
CA VAL A 511 -5.80 14.28 9.08
C VAL A 511 -7.16 14.18 8.40
N ALA A 512 -8.07 15.15 8.59
CA ALA A 512 -9.35 15.18 7.91
C ALA A 512 -9.19 15.25 6.38
N HIS A 513 -8.22 16.04 5.90
CA HIS A 513 -7.91 16.18 4.49
C HIS A 513 -7.32 14.90 3.88
N GLU A 514 -6.34 14.29 4.54
CA GLU A 514 -5.69 13.06 4.10
C GLU A 514 -6.65 11.84 4.15
N ASP A 515 -7.45 11.70 5.21
CA ASP A 515 -8.48 10.65 5.28
C ASP A 515 -9.57 10.85 4.21
N ALA A 516 -9.96 12.10 3.92
CA ALA A 516 -10.90 12.39 2.85
C ALA A 516 -10.34 12.01 1.47
N PHE A 517 -9.06 12.31 1.20
CA PHE A 517 -8.38 11.88 -0.02
C PHE A 517 -8.44 10.35 -0.17
N MET A 518 -8.02 9.61 0.85
CA MET A 518 -7.99 8.15 0.83
C MET A 518 -9.39 7.56 0.65
N MET A 519 -10.38 8.07 1.39
CA MET A 519 -11.74 7.55 1.36
C MET A 519 -12.44 7.87 0.03
N CYS A 520 -12.40 9.12 -0.42
CA CYS A 520 -13.05 9.55 -1.67
C CYS A 520 -12.37 8.90 -2.89
N GLY A 521 -11.04 8.79 -2.89
CA GLY A 521 -10.29 8.04 -3.91
C GLY A 521 -10.67 6.57 -3.96
N THR A 522 -10.68 5.89 -2.81
CA THR A 522 -11.01 4.47 -2.78
C THR A 522 -12.44 4.21 -3.22
N ILE A 523 -13.41 5.00 -2.74
CA ILE A 523 -14.82 4.89 -3.13
C ILE A 523 -15.00 5.20 -4.62
N GLY A 524 -14.36 6.26 -5.13
CA GLY A 524 -14.39 6.63 -6.54
C GLY A 524 -13.90 5.50 -7.44
N TYR A 525 -12.68 5.00 -7.19
CA TYR A 525 -12.08 3.92 -7.98
C TYR A 525 -12.87 2.60 -7.88
N LEU A 526 -13.39 2.23 -6.69
CA LEU A 526 -14.22 1.03 -6.55
C LEU A 526 -15.54 1.16 -7.31
N ASN A 527 -16.19 2.32 -7.30
CA ASN A 527 -17.41 2.56 -8.04
C ASN A 527 -17.18 2.55 -9.55
N GLU A 528 -16.07 3.13 -10.01
CA GLU A 528 -15.67 3.11 -11.41
C GLU A 528 -15.38 1.68 -11.88
N ALA A 529 -14.59 0.93 -11.12
CA ALA A 529 -14.30 -0.48 -11.36
C ALA A 529 -15.59 -1.33 -11.35
N GLY A 530 -16.48 -1.10 -10.39
CA GLY A 530 -17.75 -1.82 -10.28
C GLY A 530 -18.67 -1.52 -11.46
N THR A 531 -18.70 -0.27 -11.92
CA THR A 531 -19.42 0.13 -13.14
C THR A 531 -18.81 -0.54 -14.37
N TYR A 532 -17.49 -0.60 -14.49
CA TYR A 532 -16.79 -1.29 -15.57
C TYR A 532 -17.12 -2.79 -15.60
N PHE A 533 -17.01 -3.46 -14.45
CA PHE A 533 -17.39 -4.87 -14.28
C PHE A 533 -18.80 -5.12 -14.79
N LYS A 534 -19.76 -4.30 -14.33
CA LYS A 534 -21.18 -4.45 -14.68
C LYS A 534 -21.43 -4.24 -16.17
N ARG A 535 -20.81 -3.22 -16.78
CA ARG A 535 -20.97 -2.93 -18.21
C ARG A 535 -20.41 -4.03 -19.12
N LYS A 536 -19.27 -4.62 -18.74
CA LYS A 536 -18.59 -5.64 -19.56
C LYS A 536 -19.08 -7.07 -19.29
N GLY A 537 -19.52 -7.35 -18.06
CA GLY A 537 -19.80 -8.71 -17.60
C GLY A 537 -21.29 -9.05 -17.43
N CYS A 538 -22.21 -8.08 -17.41
CA CYS A 538 -23.61 -8.33 -17.09
C CYS A 538 -24.54 -8.18 -18.30
N SER A 539 -25.57 -9.00 -18.39
CA SER A 539 -26.56 -9.06 -19.48
C SER A 539 -27.66 -7.97 -19.41
N GLY A 540 -27.36 -6.80 -18.84
CA GLY A 540 -28.24 -5.62 -18.85
C GLY A 540 -28.99 -5.30 -17.55
N ASN A 541 -29.17 -6.26 -16.63
CA ASN A 541 -29.89 -6.05 -15.36
C ASN A 541 -28.98 -5.73 -14.17
N ALA A 542 -27.88 -4.99 -14.39
CA ALA A 542 -26.93 -4.69 -13.33
C ALA A 542 -27.41 -3.56 -12.40
N ASN A 543 -27.17 -3.73 -11.10
CA ASN A 543 -27.46 -2.72 -10.09
C ASN A 543 -26.37 -1.63 -10.07
N TYR A 544 -26.72 -0.41 -10.47
CA TYR A 544 -25.82 0.76 -10.47
C TYR A 544 -26.10 1.74 -9.32
N GLU A 545 -26.98 1.40 -8.38
CA GLU A 545 -27.34 2.29 -7.27
C GLU A 545 -26.15 2.50 -6.33
N LYS A 546 -25.83 3.76 -6.01
CA LYS A 546 -24.72 4.15 -5.12
C LYS A 546 -25.21 4.29 -3.68
N THR A 547 -25.63 3.19 -3.07
CA THR A 547 -26.34 3.18 -1.78
C THR A 547 -25.62 2.39 -0.69
N LEU A 548 -24.49 1.73 -0.97
CA LEU A 548 -23.74 0.98 0.04
C LEU A 548 -22.91 1.92 0.94
N ASN A 549 -23.40 2.12 2.16
CA ASN A 549 -22.66 2.81 3.20
C ASN A 549 -21.85 1.82 4.08
N LEU A 550 -20.52 1.79 3.92
CA LEU A 550 -19.65 0.90 4.72
C LEU A 550 -19.65 1.26 6.22
N GLY A 551 -19.87 2.53 6.57
CA GLY A 551 -20.01 2.96 7.97
C GLY A 551 -21.25 2.37 8.64
N ALA A 552 -22.35 2.23 7.90
CA ALA A 552 -23.57 1.60 8.40
C ALA A 552 -23.39 0.10 8.70
N LEU A 553 -22.50 -0.59 7.97
CA LEU A 553 -22.16 -1.99 8.23
C LEU A 553 -21.42 -2.22 9.55
N PHE A 554 -20.84 -1.18 10.17
CA PHE A 554 -20.24 -1.30 11.50
C PHE A 554 -21.27 -1.29 12.63
N LYS A 555 -22.47 -0.75 12.39
CA LYS A 555 -23.53 -0.64 13.40
C LYS A 555 -24.33 -1.93 13.57
N LYS A 556 -24.32 -2.81 12.55
CA LYS A 556 -24.91 -4.15 12.61
C LYS A 556 -23.91 -5.08 13.31
N LYS A 557 -24.13 -5.34 14.60
CA LYS A 557 -23.49 -6.44 15.33
C LYS A 557 -24.29 -7.71 15.13
#